data_AF-A0A3P7JWL9-F1
#
_entry.id   AF-A0A3P7JWL9-F1
#
_cell.length_a   1.000
_cell.length_b   1.000
_cell.length_c   1.000
_cell.angle_alpha   90.00
_cell.angle_beta   90.00
_cell.angle_gamma   90.00
#
_symmetry.space_group_name_H-M   'P 1'
#
loop_
_entity.id
_entity.type
_entity.pdbx_description
1 polymer ?
#
loop_
_entity_poly.entity_id
_entity_poly.type
_entity_poly.pdbx_seq_one_letter_code
_entity_poly.pdbx_strand_id
1 'polypeptide(L)'
;MTTAENAPAEHVIDEWIASGDVAKLEQLVLDGRGHLLKEKTAVNAASKEFLRGLTVYQSKIDAIHKAVEEGDVRRVKSLIDRQQLALARDTYGNDDIINNASKMHIL
;
A
#
# COMPACT_ATOMS: atom_id res chain seq x y z
N MET A 1 28.38 -1.71 14.18
CA MET A 1 27.27 -1.28 15.06
C MET A 1 26.00 -1.75 14.36
N THR A 2 25.31 -2.69 14.99
CA THR A 2 24.34 -3.63 14.42
C THR A 2 23.02 -2.97 14.02
N THR A 3 22.81 -2.69 12.74
CA THR A 3 21.53 -2.14 12.23
C THR A 3 20.44 -3.22 12.01
N ALA A 4 20.42 -4.27 12.83
CA ALA A 4 19.49 -5.40 12.69
C ALA A 4 18.43 -5.47 13.82
N GLU A 5 18.49 -4.59 14.82
CA GLU A 5 17.79 -4.78 16.11
C GLU A 5 16.43 -4.08 16.24
N ASN A 6 15.82 -3.58 15.15
CA ASN A 6 14.53 -2.87 15.22
C ASN A 6 13.47 -3.44 14.27
N ALA A 7 13.46 -4.75 14.02
CA ALA A 7 12.37 -5.41 13.32
C ALA A 7 11.19 -5.61 14.27
N PRO A 8 9.97 -5.14 13.94
CA PRO A 8 8.79 -5.50 14.72
C PRO A 8 8.65 -7.03 14.72
N ALA A 9 8.36 -7.60 15.88
CA ALA A 9 8.13 -9.02 16.00
C ALA A 9 6.98 -9.47 15.07
N GLU A 10 7.04 -10.69 14.53
CA GLU A 10 6.05 -11.18 13.57
C GLU A 10 4.60 -11.04 14.08
N HIS A 11 4.36 -11.26 15.38
CA HIS A 11 3.02 -11.12 15.97
C HIS A 11 2.46 -9.69 15.84
N VAL A 12 3.31 -8.68 15.87
CA VAL A 12 2.91 -7.27 15.75
C VAL A 12 2.49 -6.98 14.31
N ILE A 13 3.17 -7.59 13.34
CA ILE A 13 2.82 -7.50 11.92
C ILE A 13 1.47 -8.18 11.69
N ASP A 14 1.25 -9.36 12.28
CA ASP A 14 -0.03 -10.06 12.21
C ASP A 14 -1.16 -9.24 12.83
N GLU A 15 -0.91 -8.51 13.92
CA GLU A 15 -1.88 -7.58 14.51
C GLU A 15 -2.22 -6.42 13.57
N TRP A 16 -1.23 -5.83 12.89
CA TRP A 16 -1.47 -4.77 11.89
C TRP A 16 -2.26 -5.28 10.68
N ILE A 17 -1.98 -6.52 10.25
CA ILE A 17 -2.74 -7.19 9.18
C ILE A 17 -4.18 -7.48 9.61
N ALA A 18 -4.39 -7.92 10.86
CA ALA A 18 -5.72 -8.22 11.39
C ALA A 18 -6.54 -6.95 11.62
N SER A 19 -5.92 -5.90 12.14
CA SER A 19 -6.56 -4.60 12.44
C SER A 19 -6.82 -3.74 11.20
N GLY A 20 -6.17 -4.00 10.07
CA GLY A 20 -6.31 -3.16 8.88
C GLY A 20 -5.39 -1.94 8.89
N ASP A 21 -4.31 -1.95 9.66
CA ASP A 21 -3.43 -0.79 9.88
C ASP A 21 -2.44 -0.61 8.71
N VAL A 22 -2.99 -0.27 7.54
CA VAL A 22 -2.25 -0.15 6.26
C VAL A 22 -1.10 0.85 6.35
N ALA A 23 -1.23 1.92 7.14
CA ALA A 23 -0.17 2.91 7.32
C ALA A 23 1.12 2.28 7.89
N LYS A 24 0.99 1.42 8.91
CA LYS A 24 2.15 0.72 9.49
C LYS A 24 2.70 -0.35 8.56
N LEU A 25 1.82 -1.05 7.84
CA LEU A 25 2.23 -2.00 6.81
C LEU A 25 3.01 -1.31 5.68
N GLU A 26 2.62 -0.10 5.29
CA GLU A 26 3.31 0.71 4.30
C GLU A 26 4.70 1.12 4.78
N GLN A 27 4.82 1.63 6.01
CA GLN A 27 6.13 1.96 6.60
C GLN A 27 7.06 0.75 6.63
N LEU A 28 6.54 -0.44 6.97
CA LEU A 28 7.32 -1.67 6.95
C LEU A 28 7.87 -2.00 5.55
N VAL A 29 7.11 -1.72 4.50
CA VAL A 29 7.57 -1.91 3.11
C VAL A 29 8.62 -0.88 2.73
N LEU A 30 8.43 0.39 3.13
CA LEU A 30 9.39 1.47 2.89
C LEU A 30 10.73 1.24 3.60
N ASP A 31 10.71 0.61 4.78
CA ASP A 31 11.91 0.15 5.51
C ASP A 31 12.64 -1.02 4.81
N GLY A 32 12.15 -1.48 3.65
CA GLY A 32 12.72 -2.61 2.91
C GLY A 32 12.29 -3.99 3.45
N ARG A 33 11.35 -4.04 4.39
CA ARG A 33 10.89 -5.27 5.05
C ARG A 33 9.60 -5.83 4.48
N GLY A 34 9.21 -5.39 3.29
CA GLY A 34 8.00 -5.86 2.62
C GLY A 34 7.99 -7.36 2.29
N HIS A 35 9.13 -8.04 2.32
CA HIS A 35 9.21 -9.50 2.17
C HIS A 35 8.47 -10.24 3.30
N LEU A 36 8.41 -9.65 4.51
CA LEU A 36 7.67 -10.21 5.66
C LEU A 36 6.16 -10.26 5.44
N LEU A 37 5.64 -9.46 4.50
CA LEU A 37 4.22 -9.40 4.17
C LEU A 37 3.83 -10.34 3.02
N LYS A 38 4.80 -10.86 2.26
CA LYS A 38 4.55 -11.59 1.02
C LYS A 38 3.88 -12.95 1.23
N GLU A 39 4.12 -13.57 2.38
CA GLU A 39 3.56 -14.88 2.74
C GLU A 39 2.35 -14.77 3.69
N LYS A 40 2.00 -13.55 4.11
CA LYS A 40 0.92 -13.33 5.07
C LYS A 40 -0.43 -13.22 4.37
N THR A 41 -1.49 -13.63 5.07
CA THR A 41 -2.87 -13.54 4.61
C THR A 41 -3.67 -12.61 5.51
N ALA A 42 -4.43 -11.71 4.89
CA ALA A 42 -5.30 -10.77 5.58
C ALA A 42 -6.76 -11.21 5.55
N VAL A 43 -7.42 -11.11 6.69
CA VAL A 43 -8.89 -11.21 6.80
C VAL A 43 -9.53 -9.85 6.56
N ASN A 44 -8.88 -8.78 7.02
CA ASN A 44 -9.33 -7.39 6.83
C ASN A 44 -9.27 -6.99 5.35
N ALA A 45 -10.32 -6.33 4.84
CA ALA A 45 -10.42 -5.93 3.45
C ALA A 45 -9.33 -4.93 3.02
N ALA A 46 -8.98 -3.97 3.89
CA ALA A 46 -7.95 -2.96 3.60
C ALA A 46 -6.55 -3.60 3.52
N SER A 47 -6.19 -4.43 4.49
CA SER A 47 -4.92 -5.18 4.45
C SER A 47 -4.88 -6.16 3.28
N LYS A 48 -6.01 -6.79 2.91
CA LYS A 48 -6.09 -7.68 1.75
C LYS A 48 -5.87 -6.92 0.44
N GLU A 49 -6.41 -5.72 0.29
CA GLU A 49 -6.14 -4.86 -0.86
C GLU A 49 -4.67 -4.47 -0.92
N PHE A 50 -4.10 -4.04 0.21
CA PHE A 50 -2.69 -3.69 0.30
C PHE A 50 -1.77 -4.86 -0.07
N LEU A 51 -2.04 -6.06 0.47
CA LEU A 51 -1.26 -7.26 0.17
C LEU A 51 -1.37 -7.69 -1.31
N ARG A 52 -2.54 -7.51 -1.95
CA ARG A 52 -2.70 -7.72 -3.40
C ARG A 52 -1.84 -6.75 -4.21
N GLY A 53 -1.77 -5.48 -3.79
CA GLY A 53 -0.97 -4.43 -4.41
C GLY A 53 0.52 -4.49 -4.07
N LEU A 54 0.93 -5.28 -3.08
CA LEU A 54 2.27 -5.27 -2.48
C LEU A 54 3.40 -5.45 -3.49
N THR A 55 3.28 -6.42 -4.40
CA THR A 55 4.30 -6.68 -5.43
C THR A 55 4.49 -5.46 -6.34
N VAL A 56 3.39 -4.85 -6.77
CA VAL A 56 3.42 -3.65 -7.62
C VAL A 56 3.99 -2.47 -6.84
N TYR A 57 3.65 -2.35 -5.56
CA TYR A 57 4.15 -1.31 -4.67
C TYR A 57 5.67 -1.41 -4.48
N GLN A 58 6.19 -2.62 -4.21
CA GLN A 58 7.63 -2.87 -4.09
C GLN A 58 8.39 -2.58 -5.39
N SER A 59 7.87 -3.02 -6.55
CA SER A 59 8.51 -2.70 -7.83
C SER A 59 8.56 -1.21 -8.15
N LYS A 60 7.58 -0.43 -7.66
CA LYS A 60 7.59 1.03 -7.82
C LYS A 60 8.62 1.70 -6.92
N ILE A 61 8.73 1.28 -5.65
CA ILE A 61 9.76 1.78 -4.74
C ILE A 61 11.15 1.49 -5.31
N ASP A 62 11.37 0.29 -5.83
CA ASP A 62 12.61 -0.09 -6.49
C ASP A 62 12.92 0.81 -7.70
N ALA A 63 11.91 1.08 -8.54
CA ALA A 63 12.07 2.00 -9.67
C ALA A 63 12.40 3.44 -9.25
N ILE A 64 11.85 3.91 -8.12
CA ILE A 64 12.16 5.23 -7.55
C ILE A 64 13.59 5.22 -7.00
N HIS A 65 13.98 4.23 -6.20
CA HIS A 65 15.34 4.11 -5.67
C HIS A 65 16.37 4.05 -6.79
N LYS A 66 16.11 3.26 -7.84
CA LYS A 66 16.98 3.19 -9.02
C LYS A 66 17.08 4.54 -9.75
N ALA A 67 15.98 5.25 -9.94
CA ALA A 67 16.01 6.58 -10.56
C ALA A 67 16.77 7.61 -9.71
N VAL A 68 16.71 7.51 -8.37
CA VAL A 68 17.49 8.32 -7.44
C VAL A 68 18.98 7.98 -7.54
N GLU A 69 19.33 6.68 -7.56
CA GLU A 69 20.72 6.20 -7.71
C GLU A 69 21.35 6.64 -9.04
N GLU A 70 20.56 6.61 -10.12
CA GLU A 70 20.97 7.08 -11.45
C GLU A 70 21.03 8.63 -11.54
N GLY A 71 20.59 9.36 -10.52
CA GLY A 71 20.54 10.82 -10.49
C GLY A 71 19.47 11.43 -11.40
N ASP A 72 18.50 10.63 -11.88
CA ASP A 72 17.43 11.07 -12.76
C ASP A 72 16.25 11.66 -11.98
N VAL A 73 16.43 12.90 -11.54
CA VAL A 73 15.43 13.67 -10.79
C VAL A 73 14.11 13.83 -11.59
N ARG A 74 14.18 13.86 -12.93
CA ARG A 74 12.98 13.95 -13.79
C ARG A 74 12.14 12.69 -13.69
N ARG A 75 12.79 11.52 -13.72
CA ARG A 75 12.13 10.22 -13.60
C ARG A 75 11.53 10.01 -12.21
N VAL A 76 12.24 10.42 -11.15
CA VAL A 76 11.71 10.40 -9.77
C VAL A 76 10.43 11.23 -9.67
N LYS A 77 10.43 12.47 -10.16
CA LYS A 77 9.26 13.36 -10.11
C LYS A 77 8.05 12.77 -10.85
N SER A 78 8.28 12.22 -12.05
CA SER A 78 7.23 11.57 -12.85
C SER A 78 6.61 10.35 -12.15
N LEU A 79 7.42 9.55 -11.45
CA LEU A 79 6.93 8.38 -10.70
C LEU A 79 6.08 8.79 -9.49
N ILE A 80 6.49 9.83 -8.76
CA ILE A 80 5.75 10.36 -7.61
C ILE A 80 4.44 11.04 -8.04
N ASP A 81 4.46 11.85 -9.10
CA ASP A 81 3.26 12.53 -9.61
C ASP A 81 2.18 11.52 -10.03
N ARG A 82 2.59 10.41 -10.68
CA ARG A 82 1.67 9.31 -11.02
C ARG A 82 1.07 8.65 -9.78
N GLN A 83 1.80 8.56 -8.66
CA GLN A 83 1.27 8.03 -7.41
C GLN A 83 0.24 8.96 -6.79
N GLN A 84 0.52 10.27 -6.74
CA GLN A 84 -0.45 11.26 -6.26
C GLN A 84 -1.74 11.22 -7.08
N LEU A 85 -1.63 11.10 -8.41
CA LEU A 85 -2.79 10.96 -9.30
C LEU A 85 -3.53 9.63 -9.13
N ALA A 86 -2.82 8.52 -8.90
CA ALA A 86 -3.43 7.22 -8.67
C ALA A 86 -4.18 7.18 -7.32
N LEU A 87 -3.58 7.75 -6.26
CA LEU A 87 -4.21 7.90 -4.95
C LEU A 87 -5.43 8.81 -5.03
N ALA A 88 -5.33 9.95 -5.74
CA ALA A 88 -6.46 10.83 -5.98
C ALA A 88 -7.60 10.08 -6.70
N ARG A 89 -7.30 9.32 -7.76
CA ARG A 89 -8.34 8.55 -8.47
C ARG A 89 -8.96 7.44 -7.63
N ASP A 90 -8.19 6.81 -6.74
CA ASP A 90 -8.69 5.78 -5.84
C ASP A 90 -9.65 6.37 -4.78
N THR A 91 -9.29 7.51 -4.19
CA THR A 91 -10.14 8.22 -3.21
C THR A 91 -11.45 8.76 -3.80
N TYR A 92 -11.48 9.04 -5.10
CA TYR A 92 -12.69 9.52 -5.79
C TYR A 92 -13.43 8.42 -6.57
N GLY A 93 -12.86 7.22 -6.68
CA GLY A 93 -13.28 6.22 -7.67
C GLY A 93 -14.19 5.10 -7.18
N ASN A 94 -14.52 5.04 -5.89
CA ASN A 94 -15.21 3.86 -5.31
C ASN A 94 -16.55 4.13 -4.60
N ASP A 95 -17.10 5.36 -4.59
CA ASP A 95 -18.38 5.65 -3.92
C ASP A 95 -19.60 5.83 -4.85
N ASP A 96 -19.50 5.45 -6.14
CA ASP A 96 -20.60 5.61 -7.10
C ASP A 96 -21.42 4.34 -7.43
N ILE A 97 -21.22 3.21 -6.73
CA ILE A 97 -21.92 1.95 -7.08
C ILE A 97 -22.89 1.35 -6.04
N ILE A 98 -23.22 2.02 -4.92
CA ILE A 98 -24.17 1.42 -3.95
C ILE A 98 -25.21 2.39 -3.32
N ASN A 99 -25.50 3.54 -3.91
CA ASN A 99 -26.61 4.35 -3.39
C ASN A 99 -27.48 4.91 -4.52
N ASN A 100 -28.72 4.40 -4.59
CA ASN A 100 -29.87 4.92 -5.36
C ASN A 100 -30.32 4.14 -6.61
N ALA A 101 -30.52 2.82 -6.50
CA ALA A 101 -31.37 2.08 -7.47
C ALA A 101 -32.40 1.11 -6.84
N SER A 102 -32.52 1.06 -5.50
CA SER A 102 -33.46 0.11 -4.83
C SER A 102 -34.51 0.78 -3.93
N LYS A 103 -34.72 2.10 -4.02
CA LYS A 103 -35.81 2.79 -3.32
C LYS A 103 -36.63 3.66 -4.28
N MET A 104 -37.34 3.03 -5.21
CA MET A 104 -38.60 3.60 -5.73
C MET A 104 -39.49 2.51 -6.33
N HIS A 105 -39.92 1.59 -5.48
CA HIS A 105 -41.25 0.99 -5.60
C HIS A 105 -41.92 1.18 -4.23
N ILE A 106 -43.24 1.41 -4.24
CA ILE A 106 -44.11 1.86 -3.15
C ILE A 106 -44.27 3.40 -3.09
N LEU A 107 -45.03 3.94 -4.04
CA LEU A 107 -46.45 4.28 -3.83
C LEU A 107 -47.20 4.09 -5.15
#